data_AF-A0A7Y5U411-F1
#
_entry.id   AF-A0A7Y5U411-F1
#
_cell.length_a   1.000
_cell.length_b   1.000
_cell.length_c   1.000
_cell.angle_alpha   90.00
_cell.angle_beta   90.00
_cell.angle_gamma   90.00
#
_symmetry.space_group_name_H-M   'P 1'
#
loop_
_entity.id
_entity.type
_entity.pdbx_description
1 polymer ?
#
loop_
_entity_poly.entity_id
_entity_poly.type
_entity_poly.pdbx_seq_one_letter_code
_entity_poly.pdbx_strand_id
1 'polypeptide(L)' 'MPAADDRSRASANPPADLGLLFHRLNNQLGIILANAELLEAKAGDEMSRARAAQVVSSVLDAMTTAREIRLHAR' A
#
# COMPACT_ATOMS: atom_id res chain seq x y z
N MET A 1 -16.72 -16.20 37.61
CA MET A 1 -17.01 -15.19 36.56
C MET A 1 -17.84 -14.09 37.20
N PRO A 2 -17.39 -12.83 37.18
CA PRO A 2 -17.47 -12.04 35.94
C PRO A 2 -16.26 -11.11 35.64
N ALA A 3 -16.30 -10.57 34.42
CA ALA A 3 -15.61 -9.39 33.89
C ALA A 3 -14.09 -9.47 33.64
N ALA A 4 -13.74 -10.22 32.59
CA ALA A 4 -12.76 -9.71 31.64
C ALA A 4 -13.32 -8.46 30.93
N ASP A 5 -12.43 -7.65 30.35
CA ASP A 5 -12.68 -6.46 29.54
C ASP A 5 -12.73 -5.12 30.28
N ASP A 6 -11.56 -4.54 30.57
CA ASP A 6 -11.34 -3.09 30.34
C ASP A 6 -9.85 -2.70 30.26
N ARG A 7 -8.99 -3.55 29.68
CA ARG A 7 -7.55 -3.22 29.49
C ARG A 7 -7.11 -3.10 28.03
N SER A 8 -8.06 -3.20 27.09
CA SER A 8 -7.81 -2.99 25.66
C SER A 8 -8.28 -1.62 25.17
N ARG A 9 -8.58 -0.68 26.07
CA ARG A 9 -8.44 0.76 25.82
C ARG A 9 -6.94 1.08 25.71
N ALA A 10 -6.25 0.43 24.77
CA ALA A 10 -5.01 0.94 24.24
C ALA A 10 -5.39 2.32 23.67
N SER A 11 -4.96 3.32 24.41
CA SER A 11 -4.99 4.73 24.07
C SER A 11 -4.65 4.87 22.59
N ALA A 12 -5.68 5.08 21.77
CA ALA A 12 -5.54 5.45 20.38
C ALA A 12 -4.64 6.68 20.36
N ASN A 13 -3.44 6.50 19.85
CA ASN A 13 -2.53 7.59 19.55
C ASN A 13 -2.67 7.77 18.03
N PRO A 14 -3.72 8.45 17.53
CA PRO A 14 -4.10 8.48 16.12
C PRO A 14 -2.95 8.81 15.12
N PRO A 15 -1.96 9.67 15.44
CA PRO A 15 -0.86 9.92 14.51
C PRO A 15 0.11 8.73 14.35
N ALA A 16 0.24 7.87 15.36
CA ALA A 16 1.11 6.70 15.30
C ALA A 16 0.51 5.59 14.41
N ASP A 17 -0.80 5.38 14.51
CA ASP A 17 -1.52 4.37 13.73
C ASP A 17 -1.55 4.72 12.24
N LEU A 18 -1.75 6.00 11.89
CA LEU A 18 -1.75 6.43 10.49
C LEU A 18 -0.36 6.28 9.84
N GLY A 19 0.72 6.56 10.58
CA GLY A 19 2.08 6.33 10.12
C GLY A 19 2.36 4.85 9.79
N LEU A 20 1.89 3.94 10.65
CA LEU A 20 2.00 2.50 10.44
C LEU A 20 1.20 2.04 9.22
N LEU A 21 -0.02 2.56 9.04
CA LEU A 21 -0.86 2.26 7.87
C LEU A 21 -0.18 2.71 6.57
N PHE A 22 0.40 3.91 6.52
CA PHE A 22 1.15 4.38 5.35
C PHE A 22 2.38 3.54 5.06
N HIS A 23 3.11 3.08 6.09
CA HIS A 23 4.23 2.18 5.90
C HIS A 23 3.76 0.85 5.27
N ARG A 24 2.69 0.26 5.82
CA ARG A 24 2.12 -0.99 5.30
C ARG A 24 1.60 -0.83 3.87
N LEU A 25 0.91 0.27 3.57
CA LEU A 25 0.41 0.58 2.24
C LEU A 25 1.55 0.72 1.24
N ASN A 26 2.58 1.52 1.54
CA ASN A 26 3.73 1.69 0.65
C ASN A 26 4.49 0.37 0.43
N ASN A 27 4.59 -0.47 1.46
CA ASN A 27 5.19 -1.80 1.30
C ASN A 27 4.37 -2.70 0.35
N GLN A 28 3.04 -2.70 0.48
CA GLN A 28 2.17 -3.46 -0.43
C GLN A 28 2.26 -2.93 -1.87
N LEU A 29 2.27 -1.61 -2.07
CA LEU A 29 2.45 -1.01 -3.39
C LEU A 29 3.81 -1.37 -3.99
N GLY A 30 4.89 -1.36 -3.21
CA GLY A 30 6.21 -1.78 -3.68
C GLY A 30 6.25 -3.25 -4.12
N ILE A 31 5.59 -4.16 -3.40
CA ILE A 31 5.49 -5.57 -3.79
C ILE A 31 4.70 -5.72 -5.10
N ILE A 32 3.58 -4.99 -5.25
CA ILE A 32 2.78 -5.03 -6.49
C ILE A 32 3.59 -4.47 -7.66
N LEU A 33 4.32 -3.38 -7.47
CA LEU A 33 5.19 -2.78 -8.48
C LEU A 33 6.23 -3.79 -8.98
N ALA A 34 7.00 -4.38 -8.06
CA ALA A 34 8.02 -5.36 -8.41
C ALA A 34 7.45 -6.58 -9.16
N ASN A 35 6.26 -7.05 -8.76
CA ASN A 35 5.58 -8.13 -9.45
C ASN A 35 5.13 -7.72 -10.87
N ALA A 36 4.60 -6.51 -11.04
CA ALA A 36 4.16 -6.00 -12.33
C ALA A 36 5.36 -5.81 -13.29
N GLU A 37 6.46 -5.23 -12.81
CA GLU A 37 7.70 -5.10 -13.57
C GLU A 37 8.25 -6.48 -13.98
N LEU A 38 8.20 -7.46 -13.08
CA LEU A 38 8.63 -8.83 -13.38
C LEU A 38 7.73 -9.49 -14.44
N LEU A 39 6.41 -9.26 -14.38
CA LEU A 39 5.46 -9.75 -15.38
C LEU A 39 5.69 -9.10 -16.74
N GLU A 40 5.95 -7.79 -16.78
CA GLU A 40 6.28 -7.05 -18.00
C GLU A 40 7.57 -7.61 -18.63
N ALA A 41 8.62 -7.77 -17.82
CA ALA A 41 9.91 -8.28 -18.29
C ALA A 41 9.85 -9.73 -18.80
N LYS A 42 8.92 -10.55 -18.27
CA LYS A 42 8.80 -11.98 -18.60
C LYS A 42 7.66 -12.31 -19.56
N ALA A 43 6.83 -11.34 -19.94
CA ALA A 43 5.66 -11.60 -20.78
C ALA A 43 6.08 -11.99 -22.21
N GLY A 44 5.60 -13.16 -22.64
CA GLY A 44 5.89 -13.72 -23.97
C GLY A 44 5.13 -13.06 -25.12
N ASP A 45 4.05 -12.33 -24.82
CA ASP A 45 3.23 -11.63 -25.78
C ASP A 45 3.07 -10.15 -25.45
N GLU A 46 2.83 -9.34 -26.48
CA GLU A 46 2.71 -7.88 -26.37
C GLU A 46 1.51 -7.45 -25.53
N MET A 47 0.40 -8.19 -25.58
CA MET A 47 -0.81 -7.83 -24.84
C MET A 47 -0.62 -8.01 -23.33
N SER A 48 0.09 -9.05 -22.92
CA SER A 48 0.46 -9.27 -21.51
C SER A 48 1.47 -8.22 -21.03
N ARG A 49 2.46 -7.85 -21.86
CA ARG A 49 3.38 -6.75 -21.55
C ARG A 49 2.65 -5.43 -21.35
N ALA A 50 1.78 -5.04 -22.28
CA ALA A 50 1.02 -3.79 -22.19
C ALA A 50 0.14 -3.73 -20.94
N ARG A 51 -0.49 -4.86 -20.56
CA ARG A 51 -1.26 -4.95 -19.32
C ARG A 51 -0.38 -4.81 -18.08
N ALA A 52 0.80 -5.43 -18.05
CA ALA A 52 1.74 -5.30 -16.94
C ALA A 52 2.25 -3.86 -16.80
N ALA A 53 2.62 -3.21 -17.91
CA ALA A 53 3.02 -1.80 -17.94
C ALA A 53 1.92 -0.86 -17.43
N GLN A 54 0.65 -1.15 -17.75
CA GLN A 54 -0.49 -0.39 -17.22
C GLN A 54 -0.61 -0.52 -15.69
N VAL A 55 -0.36 -1.72 -15.15
CA VAL A 55 -0.34 -1.94 -13.69
C VAL A 55 0.82 -1.18 -13.05
N VAL A 56 2.01 -1.21 -13.65
CA VAL A 56 3.17 -0.41 -13.19
C VAL A 56 2.79 1.06 -13.08
N SER A 57 2.25 1.65 -14.15
CA SER A 57 1.81 3.06 -14.16
C SER A 57 0.80 3.34 -13.04
N SER A 58 -0.20 2.47 -12.90
CA SER A 58 -1.27 2.66 -11.91
C SER A 58 -0.75 2.59 -10.47
N VAL A 59 0.26 1.77 -10.19
CA VAL A 59 0.89 1.68 -8.87
C VAL A 59 1.70 2.93 -8.56
N LEU A 60 2.42 3.49 -9.54
CA LEU A 60 3.15 4.75 -9.36
C LEU A 60 2.20 5.92 -9.06
N ASP A 61 1.04 5.97 -9.74
CA ASP A 61 0.00 6.97 -9.45
C ASP A 61 -0.59 6.78 -8.03
N ALA A 62 -0.81 5.53 -7.62
CA ALA A 62 -1.29 5.21 -6.27
C ALA A 62 -0.27 5.60 -5.19
N MET A 63 1.03 5.38 -5.41
CA MET A 63 2.10 5.81 -4.50
C MET A 63 2.16 7.33 -4.39
N THR A 64 1.98 8.04 -5.50
CA THR A 64 1.90 9.51 -5.52
C THR A 64 0.70 9.99 -4.70
N THR A 65 -0.47 9.40 -4.92
CA THR A 65 -1.70 9.70 -4.15
C THR A 65 -1.51 9.41 -2.65
N ALA A 66 -0.91 8.27 -2.29
CA ALA A 66 -0.64 7.93 -0.89
C ALA A 66 0.31 8.94 -0.22
N ARG A 67 1.31 9.43 -0.96
CA ARG A 67 2.21 10.49 -0.49
C ARG A 67 1.46 11.80 -0.28
N GLU A 68 0.57 12.18 -1.20
CA GLU A 68 -0.26 13.38 -1.05
C GLU A 68 -1.18 13.30 0.16
N ILE A 69 -1.87 12.17 0.38
CA ILE A 69 -2.72 11.99 1.57
C ILE A 69 -1.88 12.15 2.85
N ARG A 70 -0.67 11.59 2.90
CA ARG A 70 0.23 11.72 4.05
C ARG A 70 0.66 13.17 4.31
N LEU A 71 0.80 13.99 3.27
CA LEU A 71 1.14 15.41 3.40
C LEU A 71 -0.03 16.24 3.95
N HIS A 72 -1.27 15.89 3.59
CA HIS A 72 -2.47 16.61 4.02
C HIS A 72 -3.06 16.13 5.35
N ALA A 73 -2.73 14.91 5.78
CA ALA A 73 -3.22 14.32 7.03
C ALA A 73 -2.29 14.58 8.25
N ARG A 74 -1.27 15.42 8.09
CA ARG A 74 -0.29 15.77 9.12
C ARG A 74 -0.53 17.17 9.68
#